data_AF-A0A7Y3BAU8-F1
#
_entry.id   AF-A0A7Y3BAU8-F1
#
_cell.length_a   1.000
_cell.length_b   1.000
_cell.length_c   1.000
_cell.angle_alpha   90.00
_cell.angle_beta   90.00
_cell.angle_gamma   90.00
#
_symmetry.space_group_name_H-M   'P 1'
#
loop_
_entity.id
_entity.type
_entity.pdbx_description
1 polymer ?
#
loop_
_entity_poly.entity_id
_entity_poly.type
_entity_poly.pdbx_seq_one_letter_code
_entity_poly.pdbx_strand_id
1 'polypeptide(L)'
;MNRIITFLLMLLPCILSSQLSVEPNDIDKKSRKKFEKALQCLKKKEYDKGLKQLDDLVTKYPGFLVAHKHLARNYMRLNQKAKAWQHLKTIDRISSEIDIPFKMTLADMYEEKGMLDSALYHVTLLKEIDGLNAEQKKQIEFRFKELEFRLEAYASPLDIDIEKLGAAINSRDNEYHPGMDAENSALVFVRRSALSGTGRNGDEDLFTSSVYTDSFSLSQPISKINTPFNEGAQCISE
;
A
#
# COMPACT_ATOMS: atom_id res chain seq x y z
N MET A 1 -29.76 55.81 5.95
CA MET A 1 -30.40 54.48 6.06
C MET A 1 -30.02 53.49 4.94
N ASN A 2 -29.66 53.94 3.73
CA ASN A 2 -29.40 53.01 2.60
C ASN A 2 -28.01 52.34 2.55
N ARG A 3 -27.04 52.75 3.39
CA ARG A 3 -25.69 52.12 3.41
C ARG A 3 -25.56 50.90 4.33
N ILE A 4 -26.44 50.77 5.33
CA ILE A 4 -26.43 49.63 6.26
C ILE A 4 -27.14 48.41 5.61
N ILE A 5 -28.13 48.67 4.76
CA ILE A 5 -28.86 47.62 4.03
C ILE A 5 -27.98 46.96 2.95
N THR A 6 -27.05 47.71 2.34
CA THR A 6 -26.12 47.14 1.34
C THR A 6 -25.06 46.23 1.95
N PHE A 7 -24.68 46.46 3.20
CA PHE A 7 -23.70 45.61 3.91
C PHE A 7 -24.35 44.29 4.40
N LEU A 8 -25.66 44.30 4.68
CA LEU A 8 -26.41 43.11 5.08
C LEU A 8 -26.69 42.16 3.91
N LEU A 9 -26.64 42.63 2.65
CA LEU A 9 -26.88 41.81 1.47
C LEU A 9 -25.61 41.09 0.93
N MET A 10 -24.41 41.45 1.38
CA MET A 10 -23.14 40.79 0.99
C MET A 10 -22.69 39.67 1.93
N LEU A 11 -23.34 39.50 3.09
CA LEU A 11 -23.03 38.46 4.07
C LEU A 11 -23.86 37.17 3.89
N LEU A 12 -24.71 37.10 2.85
CA LEU A 12 -25.68 36.02 2.65
C LEU A 12 -25.38 35.05 1.49
N PRO A 13 -24.12 34.60 1.30
CA PRO A 13 -23.93 33.25 0.76
C PRO A 13 -22.93 32.39 1.57
N CYS A 14 -22.61 32.72 2.82
CA CYS A 14 -21.63 31.95 3.61
C CYS A 14 -22.24 30.88 4.54
N ILE A 15 -23.56 30.66 4.53
CA ILE A 15 -24.25 29.72 5.45
C ILE A 15 -24.71 28.43 4.73
N LEU A 16 -24.49 28.29 3.41
CA LEU A 16 -24.95 27.11 2.64
C LEU A 16 -23.94 25.94 2.56
N SER A 17 -22.92 25.88 3.41
CA SER A 17 -21.90 24.83 3.36
C SER A 17 -22.10 23.67 4.34
N SER A 18 -23.21 23.58 5.07
CA SER A 18 -23.35 22.58 6.15
C SER A 18 -24.16 21.31 5.83
N GLN A 19 -24.43 21.00 4.55
CA GLN A 19 -24.99 19.69 4.17
C GLN A 19 -24.25 19.10 2.98
N LEU A 20 -22.95 18.85 3.15
CA LEU A 20 -22.15 18.18 2.13
C LEU A 20 -22.42 16.66 2.11
N SER A 21 -22.76 16.08 3.26
CA SER A 21 -23.22 14.70 3.41
C SER A 21 -24.75 14.62 3.50
N VAL A 22 -25.32 13.64 2.81
CA VAL A 22 -26.75 13.27 2.82
C VAL A 22 -26.88 11.97 3.60
N GLU A 23 -27.75 11.94 4.61
CA GLU A 23 -28.02 10.76 5.43
C GLU A 23 -29.25 9.97 4.92
N PRO A 24 -29.44 8.70 5.33
CA PRO A 24 -30.59 7.90 4.90
C PRO A 24 -31.96 8.56 5.15
N ASN A 25 -32.07 9.37 6.20
CA ASN A 25 -33.33 10.05 6.53
C ASN A 25 -33.65 11.21 5.59
N ASP A 26 -32.65 11.74 4.88
CA ASP A 26 -32.76 12.91 4.01
C ASP A 26 -33.22 12.56 2.59
N ILE A 27 -33.17 11.27 2.20
CA ILE A 27 -33.61 10.80 0.88
C ILE A 27 -35.07 10.33 0.89
N ASP A 28 -35.70 10.32 -0.28
CA ASP A 28 -37.11 9.93 -0.38
C ASP A 28 -37.35 8.45 -0.02
N LYS A 29 -38.58 8.12 0.39
CA LYS A 29 -38.96 6.76 0.84
C LYS A 29 -38.69 5.67 -0.21
N LYS A 30 -38.82 5.98 -1.52
CA LYS A 30 -38.54 5.03 -2.60
C LYS A 30 -37.04 4.78 -2.72
N SER A 31 -36.23 5.82 -2.58
CA SER A 31 -34.76 5.73 -2.59
C SER A 31 -34.21 5.00 -1.36
N ARG A 32 -34.75 5.23 -0.15
CA ARG A 32 -34.44 4.42 1.04
C ARG A 32 -34.70 2.93 0.82
N LYS A 33 -35.89 2.57 0.30
CA LYS A 33 -36.21 1.17 -0.04
C LYS A 33 -35.25 0.58 -1.08
N LYS A 34 -34.80 1.39 -2.06
CA LYS A 34 -33.79 0.96 -3.03
C LYS A 34 -32.44 0.70 -2.36
N PHE A 35 -32.03 1.56 -1.43
CA PHE A 35 -30.81 1.39 -0.66
C PHE A 35 -30.85 0.08 0.16
N GLU A 36 -31.93 -0.17 0.91
CA GLU A 36 -32.13 -1.42 1.66
C GLU A 36 -32.05 -2.66 0.75
N LYS A 37 -32.69 -2.63 -0.42
CA LYS A 37 -32.60 -3.71 -1.42
C LYS A 37 -31.19 -3.91 -1.94
N ALA A 38 -30.45 -2.83 -2.18
CA ALA A 38 -29.06 -2.91 -2.59
C ALA A 38 -28.21 -3.62 -1.53
N LEU A 39 -28.39 -3.30 -0.25
CA LEU A 39 -27.71 -3.97 0.86
C LEU A 39 -28.07 -5.47 0.95
N GLN A 40 -29.33 -5.83 0.70
CA GLN A 40 -29.76 -7.23 0.62
C GLN A 40 -29.07 -7.98 -0.53
N CYS A 41 -28.97 -7.37 -1.72
CA CYS A 41 -28.21 -7.95 -2.84
C CYS A 41 -26.75 -8.19 -2.46
N LEU A 42 -26.09 -7.20 -1.84
CA LEU A 42 -24.69 -7.34 -1.39
C LEU A 42 -24.52 -8.45 -0.34
N LYS A 43 -25.47 -8.59 0.60
CA LYS A 43 -25.47 -9.68 1.59
C LYS A 43 -25.59 -11.06 0.93
N LYS A 44 -26.36 -11.16 -0.16
CA LYS A 44 -26.49 -12.36 -1.00
C LYS A 44 -25.34 -12.57 -1.99
N LYS A 45 -24.30 -11.74 -1.94
CA LYS A 45 -23.17 -11.71 -2.89
C LYS A 45 -23.58 -11.42 -4.35
N GLU A 46 -24.77 -10.87 -4.57
CA GLU A 46 -25.23 -10.38 -5.88
C GLU A 46 -24.63 -8.99 -6.15
N TYR A 47 -23.29 -8.94 -6.30
CA TYR A 47 -22.53 -7.69 -6.34
C TYR A 47 -22.94 -6.77 -7.49
N ASP A 48 -23.09 -7.30 -8.71
CA ASP A 48 -23.44 -6.48 -9.88
C ASP A 48 -24.77 -5.73 -9.67
N LYS A 49 -25.78 -6.40 -9.12
CA LYS A 49 -27.08 -5.78 -8.85
C LYS A 49 -27.03 -4.81 -7.67
N GLY A 50 -26.32 -5.17 -6.60
CA GLY A 50 -26.19 -4.33 -5.41
C GLY A 50 -25.45 -3.04 -5.71
N LEU A 51 -24.28 -3.15 -6.37
CA LEU A 51 -23.44 -2.00 -6.72
C LEU A 51 -24.12 -1.09 -7.74
N LYS A 52 -24.77 -1.65 -8.78
CA LYS A 52 -25.56 -0.84 -9.71
C LYS A 52 -26.65 -0.02 -9.03
N GLN A 53 -27.36 -0.62 -8.06
CA GLN A 53 -28.40 0.11 -7.32
C GLN A 53 -27.81 1.22 -6.45
N LEU A 54 -26.63 1.02 -5.86
CA LEU A 54 -25.92 2.05 -5.11
C LEU A 54 -25.37 3.15 -6.02
N ASP A 55 -24.84 2.81 -7.19
CA ASP A 55 -24.36 3.79 -8.19
C ASP A 55 -25.50 4.70 -8.67
N ASP A 56 -26.67 4.13 -8.97
CA ASP A 56 -27.86 4.91 -9.31
C ASP A 56 -28.26 5.85 -8.15
N LEU A 57 -28.07 5.42 -6.89
CA LEU A 57 -28.41 6.23 -5.72
C LEU A 57 -27.46 7.40 -5.55
N VAL A 58 -26.14 7.19 -5.69
CA VAL A 58 -25.16 8.29 -5.60
C VAL A 58 -25.20 9.20 -6.84
N THR A 59 -25.71 8.72 -7.97
CA THR A 59 -26.02 9.58 -9.13
C THR A 59 -27.16 10.56 -8.80
N LYS A 60 -28.19 10.09 -8.10
CA LYS A 60 -29.33 10.93 -7.68
C LYS A 60 -29.01 11.78 -6.45
N TYR A 61 -28.21 11.26 -5.52
CA TYR A 61 -27.81 11.88 -4.27
C TYR A 61 -26.27 11.85 -4.14
N PRO A 62 -25.55 12.78 -4.79
CA PRO A 62 -24.07 12.77 -4.80
C PRO A 62 -23.40 12.88 -3.43
N GLY A 63 -24.12 13.35 -2.40
CA GLY A 63 -23.64 13.41 -1.03
C GLY A 63 -24.01 12.18 -0.18
N PHE A 64 -24.63 11.12 -0.75
CA PHE A 64 -25.15 10.00 0.05
C PHE A 64 -24.04 9.13 0.62
N LEU A 65 -23.51 9.56 1.77
CA LEU A 65 -22.24 9.14 2.35
C LEU A 65 -22.19 7.62 2.57
N VAL A 66 -23.25 7.06 3.15
CA VAL A 66 -23.30 5.62 3.44
C VAL A 66 -23.26 4.77 2.16
N ALA A 67 -23.87 5.22 1.06
CA ALA A 67 -23.80 4.52 -0.22
C ALA A 67 -22.39 4.59 -0.80
N HIS A 68 -21.73 5.75 -0.73
CA HIS A 68 -20.32 5.87 -1.10
C HIS A 68 -19.42 4.93 -0.28
N LYS A 69 -19.61 4.85 1.05
CA LYS A 69 -18.86 3.91 1.91
C LYS A 69 -19.06 2.45 1.48
N HIS A 70 -20.28 2.05 1.14
CA HIS A 70 -20.55 0.70 0.62
C HIS A 70 -19.92 0.45 -0.75
N LEU A 71 -20.00 1.39 -1.68
CA LEU A 71 -19.39 1.29 -3.01
C LEU A 71 -17.88 1.17 -2.90
N ALA A 72 -17.22 2.07 -2.16
CA ALA A 72 -15.77 2.04 -1.94
C ALA A 72 -15.32 0.67 -1.39
N ARG A 73 -15.91 0.22 -0.28
CA ARG A 73 -15.54 -1.05 0.37
C ARG A 73 -15.73 -2.26 -0.55
N ASN A 74 -16.85 -2.33 -1.27
CA ASN A 74 -17.11 -3.48 -2.14
C ASN A 74 -16.26 -3.45 -3.41
N TYR A 75 -16.02 -2.28 -4.00
CA TYR A 75 -15.12 -2.17 -5.14
C TYR A 75 -13.68 -2.54 -4.75
N MET A 76 -13.20 -2.15 -3.56
CA MET A 76 -11.91 -2.62 -3.05
C MET A 76 -11.87 -4.15 -2.91
N ARG A 77 -12.91 -4.75 -2.32
CA ARG A 77 -13.00 -6.22 -2.17
C ARG A 77 -13.00 -6.97 -3.51
N LEU A 78 -13.55 -6.36 -4.55
CA LEU A 78 -13.59 -6.92 -5.91
C LEU A 78 -12.36 -6.56 -6.74
N ASN A 79 -11.32 -5.99 -6.11
CA ASN A 79 -10.11 -5.48 -6.77
C ASN A 79 -10.38 -4.43 -7.88
N GLN A 80 -11.52 -3.74 -7.81
CA GLN A 80 -11.90 -2.65 -8.72
C GLN A 80 -11.44 -1.30 -8.15
N LYS A 81 -10.13 -1.19 -7.85
CA LYS A 81 -9.53 -0.04 -7.14
C LYS A 81 -9.83 1.31 -7.79
N ALA A 82 -9.87 1.38 -9.13
CA ALA A 82 -10.17 2.61 -9.86
C ALA A 82 -11.58 3.16 -9.58
N LYS A 83 -12.58 2.27 -9.44
CA LYS A 83 -13.94 2.68 -9.07
C LYS A 83 -14.01 3.05 -7.60
N ALA A 84 -13.38 2.26 -6.73
CA ALA A 84 -13.29 2.56 -5.30
C ALA A 84 -12.71 3.95 -5.07
N TRP A 85 -11.64 4.32 -5.80
CA TRP A 85 -10.99 5.62 -5.72
C TRP A 85 -11.94 6.80 -5.91
N GLN A 86 -12.89 6.72 -6.84
CA GLN A 86 -13.85 7.81 -7.06
C GLN A 86 -14.75 8.03 -5.85
N HIS A 87 -15.17 6.94 -5.19
CA HIS A 87 -15.99 7.05 -3.99
C HIS A 87 -15.14 7.43 -2.77
N LEU A 88 -13.92 6.91 -2.62
CA LEU A 88 -12.99 7.26 -1.53
C LEU A 88 -12.70 8.77 -1.50
N LYS A 89 -12.36 9.38 -2.65
CA LYS A 89 -12.21 10.85 -2.76
C LYS A 89 -13.48 11.60 -2.39
N THR A 90 -14.64 11.07 -2.79
CA THR A 90 -15.92 11.71 -2.46
C THR A 90 -16.14 11.67 -0.96
N ILE A 91 -15.95 10.51 -0.32
CA ILE A 91 -16.05 10.36 1.13
C ILE A 91 -15.12 11.33 1.85
N ASP A 92 -13.86 11.41 1.45
CA ASP A 92 -12.87 12.29 2.07
C ASP A 92 -13.23 13.78 1.95
N ARG A 93 -13.87 14.16 0.84
CA ARG A 93 -14.38 15.52 0.65
C ARG A 93 -15.61 15.82 1.50
N ILE A 94 -16.54 14.86 1.65
CA ILE A 94 -17.86 15.10 2.24
C ILE A 94 -17.98 14.72 3.72
N SER A 95 -16.99 14.02 4.28
CA SER A 95 -17.01 13.51 5.65
C SER A 95 -15.79 14.03 6.42
N SER A 96 -16.04 14.58 7.60
CA SER A 96 -14.99 14.94 8.57
C SER A 96 -14.63 13.77 9.50
N GLU A 97 -15.20 12.58 9.29
CA GLU A 97 -14.96 11.41 10.14
C GLU A 97 -13.54 10.87 9.93
N ILE A 98 -12.83 10.67 11.05
CA ILE A 98 -11.49 10.08 11.06
C ILE A 98 -11.63 8.61 11.50
N ASP A 99 -11.77 7.73 10.52
CA ASP A 99 -11.82 6.28 10.70
C ASP A 99 -10.49 5.64 10.27
N ILE A 100 -9.92 4.79 11.13
CA ILE A 100 -8.59 4.18 10.91
C ILE A 100 -8.54 3.39 9.59
N PRO A 101 -9.39 2.37 9.37
CA PRO A 101 -9.41 1.63 8.11
C PRO A 101 -9.54 2.53 6.88
N PHE A 102 -10.41 3.55 6.94
CA PHE A 102 -10.63 4.44 5.82
C PHE A 102 -9.40 5.30 5.49
N LYS A 103 -8.79 5.97 6.48
CA LYS A 103 -7.61 6.81 6.23
C LYS A 103 -6.38 5.98 5.85
N MET A 104 -6.22 4.78 6.40
CA MET A 104 -5.17 3.84 5.96
C MET A 104 -5.39 3.44 4.50
N THR A 105 -6.63 3.12 4.11
CA THR A 105 -6.96 2.82 2.70
C THR A 105 -6.67 4.01 1.78
N LEU A 106 -6.94 5.25 2.22
CA LEU A 106 -6.59 6.43 1.44
C LEU A 106 -5.07 6.58 1.29
N ALA A 107 -4.32 6.41 2.37
CA ALA A 107 -2.86 6.46 2.33
C ALA A 107 -2.27 5.48 1.32
N ASP A 108 -2.69 4.20 1.39
CA ASP A 108 -2.26 3.17 0.45
C ASP A 108 -2.60 3.54 -1.02
N MET A 109 -3.79 4.09 -1.25
CA MET A 109 -4.22 4.51 -2.59
C MET A 109 -3.44 5.71 -3.14
N TYR A 110 -2.96 6.61 -2.26
CA TYR A 110 -2.09 7.72 -2.65
C TYR A 110 -0.65 7.24 -2.91
N GLU A 111 -0.15 6.29 -2.10
CA GLU A 111 1.15 5.65 -2.33
C GLU A 111 1.22 4.91 -3.65
N GLU A 112 0.18 4.14 -4.00
CA GLU A 112 0.07 3.48 -5.32
C GLU A 112 0.14 4.49 -6.49
N LYS A 113 -0.11 5.77 -6.22
CA LYS A 113 -0.04 6.87 -7.19
C LYS A 113 1.26 7.68 -7.09
N GLY A 114 2.18 7.30 -6.22
CA GLY A 114 3.42 8.04 -5.94
C GLY A 114 3.21 9.34 -5.17
N MET A 115 2.01 9.57 -4.61
CA MET A 115 1.66 10.80 -3.89
C MET A 115 1.93 10.66 -2.40
N LEU A 116 3.21 10.54 -2.03
CA LEU A 116 3.61 10.24 -0.65
C LEU A 116 3.20 11.30 0.37
N ASP A 117 3.24 12.59 -0.01
CA ASP A 117 2.79 13.68 0.89
C ASP A 117 1.31 13.55 1.27
N SER A 118 0.47 13.17 0.30
CA SER A 118 -0.96 12.95 0.54
C SER A 118 -1.20 11.71 1.40
N ALA A 119 -0.40 10.66 1.21
CA ALA A 119 -0.46 9.49 2.07
C ALA A 119 -0.06 9.83 3.51
N LEU A 120 1.04 10.56 3.70
CA LEU A 120 1.51 11.01 5.01
C LEU A 120 0.45 11.86 5.70
N TYR A 121 -0.15 12.82 4.99
CA TYR A 121 -1.24 13.64 5.52
C TYR A 121 -2.37 12.81 6.12
N HIS A 122 -2.86 11.79 5.42
CA HIS A 122 -3.94 10.94 5.92
C HIS A 122 -3.56 10.10 7.14
N VAL A 123 -2.31 9.62 7.20
CA VAL A 123 -1.80 8.90 8.36
C VAL A 123 -1.60 9.84 9.56
N THR A 124 -1.14 11.07 9.33
CA THR A 124 -1.01 12.09 10.38
C THR A 124 -2.35 12.40 11.04
N LEU A 125 -3.45 12.50 10.26
CA LEU A 125 -4.79 12.73 10.82
C LEU A 125 -5.20 11.64 11.82
N LEU A 126 -4.70 10.41 11.69
CA LEU A 126 -5.02 9.32 12.62
C LEU A 126 -4.43 9.53 14.01
N LYS A 127 -3.39 10.36 14.14
CA LYS A 127 -2.77 10.69 15.44
C LYS A 127 -3.68 11.57 16.30
N GLU A 128 -4.67 12.23 15.69
CA GLU A 128 -5.66 13.08 16.36
C GLU A 128 -6.84 12.30 16.97
N ILE A 129 -6.89 10.98 16.78
CA ILE A 129 -7.96 10.15 17.34
C ILE A 129 -7.74 9.98 18.85
N ASP A 130 -8.73 10.40 19.64
CA ASP A 130 -8.77 10.12 21.06
C ASP A 130 -9.06 8.64 21.35
N GLY A 131 -8.45 8.10 22.41
CA GLY A 131 -8.76 6.75 22.91
C GLY A 131 -8.16 5.59 22.11
N LEU A 132 -7.17 5.84 21.24
CA LEU A 132 -6.42 4.79 20.56
C LEU A 132 -5.81 3.80 21.55
N ASN A 133 -5.97 2.51 21.30
CA ASN A 133 -5.30 1.46 22.05
C ASN A 133 -3.81 1.38 21.67
N ALA A 134 -3.01 0.66 22.47
CA ALA A 134 -1.56 0.56 22.28
C ALA A 134 -1.16 0.02 20.90
N GLU A 135 -1.90 -0.97 20.39
CA GLU A 135 -1.62 -1.58 19.09
C GLU A 135 -1.94 -0.62 17.94
N GLN A 136 -3.07 0.10 18.02
CA GLN A 136 -3.42 1.12 17.03
C GLN A 136 -2.37 2.25 17.00
N LYS A 137 -1.93 2.75 18.15
CA LYS A 137 -0.87 3.76 18.24
C LYS A 137 0.42 3.28 17.59
N LYS A 138 0.81 2.03 17.87
CA LYS A 138 2.00 1.41 17.28
C LYS A 138 1.89 1.31 15.76
N GLN A 139 0.76 0.87 15.23
CA GLN A 139 0.54 0.73 13.78
C GLN A 139 0.55 2.07 13.07
N ILE A 140 -0.14 3.07 13.61
CA ILE A 140 -0.19 4.43 13.05
C ILE A 140 1.21 5.06 13.06
N GLU A 141 1.93 4.96 14.18
CA GLU A 141 3.26 5.52 14.31
C GLU A 141 4.28 4.82 13.39
N PHE A 142 4.19 3.50 13.26
CA PHE A 142 5.01 2.76 12.30
C PHE A 142 4.76 3.26 10.87
N ARG A 143 3.49 3.37 10.48
CA ARG A 143 3.12 3.82 9.13
C ARG A 143 3.55 5.26 8.87
N PHE A 144 3.42 6.13 9.87
CA PHE A 144 3.88 7.52 9.82
C PHE A 144 5.39 7.58 9.56
N LYS A 145 6.19 6.88 10.38
CA LYS A 145 7.66 6.87 10.24
C LYS A 145 8.12 6.27 8.93
N GLU A 146 7.43 5.23 8.43
CA GLU A 146 7.73 4.64 7.13
C GLU A 146 7.56 5.67 6.00
N LEU A 147 6.45 6.41 5.99
CA LEU A 147 6.17 7.42 4.97
C LEU A 147 7.10 8.62 5.07
N GLU A 148 7.41 9.06 6.28
CA GLU A 148 8.38 10.13 6.56
C GLU A 148 9.78 9.75 6.04
N PHE A 149 10.26 8.56 6.40
CA PHE A 149 11.53 8.04 5.90
C PHE A 149 11.56 7.95 4.38
N ARG A 150 10.49 7.45 3.75
CA ARG A 150 10.42 7.33 2.28
C ARG A 150 10.49 8.70 1.61
N LEU A 151 9.78 9.70 2.11
CA LEU A 151 9.83 11.07 1.60
C LEU A 151 11.25 11.63 1.67
N GLU A 152 11.93 11.46 2.81
CA GLU A 152 13.31 11.88 3.00
C GLU A 152 14.27 11.15 2.05
N ALA A 153 14.15 9.83 1.95
CA ALA A 153 14.99 8.99 1.10
C ALA A 153 14.81 9.31 -0.40
N TYR A 154 13.59 9.65 -0.84
CA TYR A 154 13.36 10.09 -2.24
C TYR A 154 13.85 11.51 -2.49
N ALA A 155 13.82 12.39 -1.49
CA ALA A 155 14.33 13.75 -1.60
C ALA A 155 15.87 13.80 -1.64
N SER A 156 16.52 12.86 -0.96
CA SER A 156 17.97 12.72 -0.91
C SER A 156 18.39 11.27 -1.20
N PRO A 157 18.24 10.81 -2.46
CA PRO A 157 18.65 9.45 -2.82
C PRO A 157 20.15 9.29 -2.58
N LEU A 158 20.54 8.14 -2.04
CA LEU A 158 21.95 7.81 -1.90
C LEU A 158 22.56 7.66 -3.29
N ASP A 159 23.66 8.38 -3.53
CA ASP A 159 24.44 8.25 -4.75
C ASP A 159 25.29 6.99 -4.68
N ILE A 160 24.68 5.85 -5.03
CA ILE A 160 25.34 4.55 -5.13
C ILE A 160 25.43 4.15 -6.59
N ASP A 161 26.65 3.86 -7.03
CA ASP A 161 26.87 3.18 -8.30
C ASP A 161 26.74 1.66 -8.08
N ILE A 162 25.68 1.08 -8.65
CA ILE A 162 25.44 -0.36 -8.54
C ILE A 162 26.18 -1.04 -9.69
N GLU A 163 27.37 -1.52 -9.38
CA GLU A 163 28.16 -2.28 -10.33
C GLU A 163 27.81 -3.77 -10.29
N LYS A 164 27.71 -4.39 -11.47
CA LYS A 164 27.64 -5.84 -11.56
C LYS A 164 28.99 -6.42 -11.16
N LEU A 165 28.98 -7.40 -10.26
CA LEU A 165 30.17 -8.19 -9.96
C LEU A 165 30.75 -8.83 -11.24
N GLY A 166 32.06 -9.08 -11.25
CA GLY A 166 32.73 -9.69 -12.38
C GLY A 166 32.35 -11.16 -12.61
N ALA A 167 32.84 -11.73 -13.71
CA ALA A 167 32.66 -13.15 -14.05
C ALA A 167 33.27 -14.14 -13.05
N ALA A 168 34.02 -13.64 -12.06
CA ALA A 168 34.47 -14.41 -10.91
C ALA A 168 33.30 -14.90 -10.03
N ILE A 169 32.23 -14.10 -9.95
CA ILE A 169 31.01 -14.39 -9.18
C ILE A 169 29.83 -14.64 -10.09
N ASN A 170 29.56 -13.74 -11.04
CA ASN A 170 28.39 -13.81 -11.89
C ASN A 170 28.57 -14.85 -13.00
N SER A 171 27.58 -15.72 -13.17
CA SER A 171 27.52 -16.67 -14.27
C SER A 171 26.21 -16.54 -15.06
N ARG A 172 25.85 -17.56 -15.83
CA ARG A 172 24.53 -17.65 -16.48
C ARG A 172 23.46 -18.25 -15.56
N ASP A 173 23.89 -18.88 -14.47
CA ASP A 173 23.04 -19.55 -13.51
C ASP A 173 22.49 -18.52 -12.51
N ASN A 174 21.52 -18.91 -11.68
CA ASN A 174 21.00 -18.00 -10.66
C ASN A 174 21.93 -18.02 -9.45
N GLU A 175 22.47 -16.85 -9.09
CA GLU A 175 23.21 -16.65 -7.85
C GLU A 175 22.39 -15.81 -6.85
N TYR A 176 22.29 -16.27 -5.60
CA TYR A 176 21.52 -15.57 -4.56
C TYR A 176 21.97 -15.98 -3.16
N HIS A 177 21.36 -15.35 -2.15
CA HIS A 177 21.75 -15.45 -0.75
C HIS A 177 23.25 -15.22 -0.55
N PRO A 178 23.82 -14.06 -0.93
CA PRO A 178 25.20 -13.75 -0.58
C PRO A 178 25.34 -13.54 0.93
N GLY A 179 26.44 -14.01 1.51
CA GLY A 179 26.85 -13.73 2.89
C GLY A 179 28.38 -13.63 2.96
N MET A 180 28.88 -12.75 3.82
CA MET A 180 30.31 -12.64 4.10
C MET A 180 30.65 -13.36 5.40
N ASP A 181 31.92 -13.72 5.57
CA ASP A 181 32.46 -14.10 6.88
C ASP A 181 32.72 -12.88 7.77
N ALA A 182 32.96 -13.12 9.06
CA ALA A 182 33.19 -12.07 10.05
C ALA A 182 34.34 -11.11 9.69
N GLU A 183 35.33 -11.59 8.93
CA GLU A 183 36.50 -10.83 8.51
C GLU A 183 36.31 -10.11 7.15
N ASN A 184 35.15 -10.28 6.50
CA ASN A 184 34.89 -9.84 5.11
C ASN A 184 35.96 -10.32 4.11
N SER A 185 36.54 -11.49 4.37
CA SER A 185 37.60 -12.12 3.57
C SER A 185 37.05 -13.12 2.56
N ALA A 186 35.83 -13.61 2.77
CA ALA A 186 35.19 -14.60 1.92
C ALA A 186 33.71 -14.27 1.69
N LEU A 187 33.31 -14.27 0.41
CA LEU A 187 31.91 -14.26 -0.02
C LEU A 187 31.45 -15.70 -0.19
N VAL A 188 30.32 -16.05 0.40
CA VAL A 188 29.63 -17.33 0.20
C VAL A 188 28.26 -17.05 -0.36
N PHE A 189 27.82 -17.85 -1.32
CA PHE A 189 26.53 -17.67 -1.99
C PHE A 189 26.02 -19.00 -2.54
N VAL A 190 24.73 -19.04 -2.83
CA VAL A 190 24.09 -20.17 -3.50
C VAL A 190 24.17 -19.94 -5.01
N ARG A 191 24.63 -20.94 -5.77
CA ARG A 191 24.46 -20.99 -7.21
C ARG A 191 23.57 -22.16 -7.57
N ARG A 192 22.53 -21.88 -8.36
CA ARG A 192 21.58 -22.87 -8.83
C ARG A 192 21.83 -23.18 -10.30
N SER A 193 22.51 -24.29 -10.54
CA SER A 193 22.87 -24.73 -11.90
C SER A 193 21.68 -25.38 -12.58
N ALA A 194 21.28 -24.84 -13.74
CA ALA A 194 20.18 -25.41 -14.52
C ALA A 194 20.54 -26.75 -15.20
N LEU A 195 21.82 -27.15 -15.19
CA LEU A 195 22.34 -28.32 -15.89
C LEU A 195 22.74 -29.50 -15.00
N SER A 196 22.78 -29.31 -13.68
CA SER A 196 23.00 -30.37 -12.69
C SER A 196 21.70 -30.60 -11.92
N GLY A 197 21.36 -31.87 -11.66
CA GLY A 197 20.25 -32.22 -10.77
C GLY A 197 19.15 -33.11 -11.33
N THR A 198 18.41 -33.73 -10.42
CA THR A 198 17.30 -34.63 -10.73
C THR A 198 15.96 -33.88 -10.71
N GLY A 199 15.73 -33.00 -11.68
CA GLY A 199 14.41 -32.37 -11.85
C GLY A 199 14.39 -31.09 -12.66
N ARG A 200 13.21 -30.48 -12.79
CA ARG A 200 13.00 -29.19 -13.51
C ARG A 200 13.67 -27.98 -12.84
N ASN A 201 14.24 -28.18 -11.66
CA ASN A 201 14.67 -27.13 -10.78
C ASN A 201 16.19 -26.93 -10.72
N GLY A 202 17.02 -27.89 -11.15
CA GLY A 202 18.47 -27.78 -10.97
C GLY A 202 18.93 -27.94 -9.51
N ASP A 203 20.19 -28.29 -9.31
CA ASP A 203 20.82 -28.42 -7.99
C ASP A 203 21.30 -27.06 -7.48
N GLU A 204 21.11 -26.83 -6.18
CA GLU A 204 21.59 -25.66 -5.46
C GLU A 204 22.85 -26.03 -4.68
N ASP A 205 23.95 -25.39 -5.00
CA ASP A 205 25.26 -25.63 -4.41
C ASP A 205 25.76 -24.36 -3.70
N LEU A 206 26.46 -24.52 -2.58
CA LEU A 206 27.21 -23.42 -1.97
C LEU A 206 28.52 -23.19 -2.73
N PHE A 207 28.78 -21.93 -3.03
CA PHE A 207 30.01 -21.44 -3.64
C PHE A 207 30.69 -20.45 -2.69
N THR A 208 32.02 -20.41 -2.75
CA THR A 208 32.82 -19.41 -2.03
C THR A 208 33.80 -18.71 -2.97
N SER A 209 34.08 -17.46 -2.68
CA SER A 209 35.11 -16.64 -3.31
C SER A 209 35.83 -15.83 -2.24
N SER A 210 37.15 -15.76 -2.33
CA SER A 210 37.93 -14.81 -1.54
C SER A 210 37.64 -13.38 -2.01
N VAL A 211 37.59 -12.46 -1.06
CA VAL A 211 37.41 -11.02 -1.28
C VAL A 211 38.77 -10.34 -1.17
N TYR A 212 39.14 -9.58 -2.19
CA TYR A 212 40.28 -8.69 -2.21
C TYR A 212 39.78 -7.24 -2.30
N THR A 213 40.67 -6.27 -2.09
CA THR A 213 40.32 -4.83 -2.04
C THR A 213 39.39 -4.39 -3.18
N ASP A 214 39.67 -4.81 -4.42
CA ASP A 214 38.89 -4.42 -5.59
C ASP A 214 38.49 -5.62 -6.49
N SER A 215 38.53 -6.85 -5.95
CA SER A 215 38.23 -8.04 -6.77
C SER A 215 37.81 -9.26 -5.96
N PHE A 216 37.31 -10.25 -6.67
CA PHE A 216 36.94 -11.55 -6.15
C PHE A 216 37.81 -12.62 -6.81
N SER A 217 38.22 -13.64 -6.05
CA SER A 217 38.80 -14.83 -6.68
C SER A 217 37.72 -15.59 -7.48
N LEU A 218 38.13 -16.47 -8.39
CA LEU A 218 37.16 -17.26 -9.15
C LEU A 218 36.38 -18.16 -8.19
N SER A 219 35.06 -17.98 -8.12
CA SER A 219 34.18 -18.74 -7.22
C SER A 219 34.32 -20.25 -7.41
N GLN A 220 34.40 -20.98 -6.30
CA GLN A 220 34.52 -22.44 -6.27
C GLN A 220 33.40 -23.06 -5.43
N PRO A 221 32.91 -24.26 -5.79
CA PRO A 221 31.94 -24.98 -4.97
C PRO A 221 32.57 -25.44 -3.65
N ILE A 222 31.82 -25.40 -2.57
CA ILE A 222 32.25 -25.88 -1.25
C ILE A 222 32.00 -27.38 -1.14
N SER A 223 32.82 -28.17 -1.83
CA SER A 223 32.65 -29.63 -1.98
C SER A 223 32.59 -30.43 -0.68
N LYS A 224 33.07 -29.89 0.44
CA LYS A 224 32.99 -30.52 1.77
C LYS A 224 31.60 -30.40 2.41
N ILE A 225 30.81 -29.42 1.98
CA ILE A 225 29.48 -29.12 2.53
C ILE A 225 28.41 -29.55 1.55
N ASN A 226 28.62 -29.30 0.26
CA ASN A 226 27.63 -29.63 -0.76
C ASN A 226 27.36 -31.14 -0.80
N THR A 227 26.09 -31.47 -0.93
CA THR A 227 25.62 -32.86 -1.00
C THR A 227 25.00 -33.13 -2.37
N PRO A 228 24.58 -34.37 -2.67
CA PRO A 228 23.76 -34.63 -3.84
C PRO A 228 22.33 -34.02 -3.79
N PHE A 229 22.03 -33.23 -2.75
CA PHE A 229 20.75 -32.54 -2.56
C PHE A 229 20.96 -31.02 -2.61
N ASN A 230 19.92 -30.24 -2.34
CA ASN A 230 19.96 -28.79 -2.46
C ASN A 230 20.45 -28.11 -1.17
N GLU A 231 21.53 -27.33 -1.28
CA GLU A 231 21.97 -26.37 -0.27
C GLU A 231 21.47 -24.95 -0.60
N GLY A 232 20.17 -24.74 -0.38
CA GLY A 232 19.49 -23.48 -0.75
C GLY A 232 19.76 -22.27 0.14
N ALA A 233 20.54 -22.41 1.22
CA ALA A 233 20.94 -21.30 2.08
C ALA A 233 22.11 -21.68 3.00
N GLN A 234 22.91 -20.68 3.37
CA GLN A 234 23.95 -20.77 4.38
C GLN A 234 23.67 -19.85 5.57
N CYS A 235 24.23 -20.20 6.72
CA CYS A 235 24.33 -19.34 7.88
C CYS A 235 25.80 -19.33 8.29
N ILE A 236 26.41 -18.15 8.25
CA ILE A 236 27.81 -17.95 8.64
C ILE A 236 27.77 -17.20 9.96
N SER A 237 28.45 -17.74 10.97
CA SER A 237 28.59 -17.04 12.25
C SER A 237 29.54 -15.86 12.07
N GLU A 238 29.02 -14.66 12.31
CA GLU A 238 29.75 -13.40 12.43
C GLU A 238 30.39 -13.23 13.82
#